data_AF-A0A821S3F5-F1
#
_entry.id   AF-A0A821S3F5-F1
#
_cell.length_a   1.000
_cell.length_b   1.000
_cell.length_c   1.000
_cell.angle_alpha   90.00
_cell.angle_beta   90.00
_cell.angle_gamma   90.00
#
_symmetry.space_group_name_H-M   'P 1'
#
loop_
_entity.id
_entity.type
_entity.pdbx_description
1 polymer ?
#
loop_
_entity_poly.entity_id
_entity_poly.type
_entity_poly.pdbx_seq_one_letter_code
_entity_poly.pdbx_strand_id
1 'polypeptide(L)'
;ALGNLYGNVFSQTTICRFEALQLSFKNMCKLRPLLAKWLEDSESQTGTTNSMEKIAASGRKRKKRTSIEVSIKQALELQFSRNPKPAAQDIAQLADQLQLEKEVVRVWFCNRRQKEKRVTPPLGNGTASASNNHHHH
;
A
#
# COMPACT_ATOMS: atom_id res chain seq x y z
N ALA A 1 -22.50 9.10 -6.77
CA ALA A 1 -21.10 8.76 -6.42
C ALA A 1 -20.92 7.24 -6.43
N LEU A 2 -19.90 6.73 -7.12
CA LEU A 2 -19.61 5.31 -7.44
C LEU A 2 -19.27 4.41 -6.22
N GLY A 3 -19.75 4.75 -5.02
CA GLY A 3 -19.46 4.04 -3.76
C GLY A 3 -20.43 2.91 -3.41
N ASN A 4 -21.58 2.81 -4.08
CA ASN A 4 -22.68 1.94 -3.63
C ASN A 4 -22.78 0.55 -4.29
N LEU A 5 -22.05 0.27 -5.39
CA LEU A 5 -22.21 -0.98 -6.15
C LEU A 5 -21.05 -1.98 -5.96
N TYR A 6 -19.86 -1.52 -5.55
CA TYR A 6 -18.63 -2.34 -5.44
C TYR A 6 -17.87 -2.13 -4.15
N GLY A 7 -18.58 -1.90 -3.04
CA GLY A 7 -18.05 -1.73 -1.69
C GLY A 7 -16.52 -1.73 -1.57
N ASN A 8 -15.89 -0.56 -1.75
CA ASN A 8 -14.46 -0.35 -1.49
C ASN A 8 -13.44 -1.22 -2.26
N VAL A 9 -13.77 -1.84 -3.41
CA VAL A 9 -12.79 -2.71 -4.09
C VAL A 9 -11.64 -1.91 -4.72
N PHE A 10 -11.92 -0.78 -5.37
CA PHE A 10 -10.90 0.13 -5.92
C PHE A 10 -11.17 1.58 -5.55
N SER A 11 -10.12 2.32 -5.17
CA SER A 11 -10.24 3.75 -4.91
C SER A 11 -10.16 4.55 -6.21
N GLN A 12 -10.77 5.73 -6.26
CA GLN A 12 -10.65 6.66 -7.38
C GLN A 12 -9.17 6.92 -7.75
N THR A 13 -8.29 7.08 -6.76
CA THR A 13 -6.84 7.22 -6.97
C THR A 13 -6.23 6.01 -7.67
N THR A 14 -6.73 4.80 -7.42
CA THR A 14 -6.24 3.58 -8.08
C THR A 14 -6.61 3.58 -9.56
N ILE A 15 -7.87 3.92 -9.88
CA ILE A 15 -8.37 3.99 -11.26
C ILE A 15 -7.63 5.06 -12.06
N CYS A 16 -7.55 6.28 -11.52
CA CYS A 16 -6.87 7.40 -12.18
C CYS A 16 -5.39 7.09 -12.49
N ARG A 17 -4.67 6.46 -11.55
CA ARG A 17 -3.27 6.06 -11.79
C ARG A 17 -3.14 4.92 -12.81
N PHE A 18 -4.12 4.03 -12.88
CA PHE A 18 -4.15 2.96 -13.88
C PHE A 18 -4.37 3.54 -15.28
N GLU A 19 -5.35 4.42 -15.46
CA GLU A 19 -5.64 5.11 -16.73
C GLU A 19 -4.45 5.94 -17.21
N ALA A 20 -3.75 6.62 -16.29
CA ALA A 20 -2.57 7.42 -16.60
C ALA A 20 -1.28 6.58 -16.77
N LEU A 21 -1.34 5.24 -16.68
CA LEU A 21 -0.18 4.32 -16.72
C LEU A 21 0.89 4.63 -15.66
N GLN A 22 0.50 5.22 -14.52
CA GLN A 22 1.39 5.67 -13.44
C GLN A 22 1.59 4.63 -12.34
N LEU A 23 1.39 3.35 -12.66
CA LEU A 23 1.68 2.22 -11.78
C LEU A 23 2.80 1.40 -12.40
N SER A 24 3.52 0.63 -11.57
CA SER A 24 4.53 -0.27 -12.10
C SER A 24 3.89 -1.32 -13.01
N PHE A 25 4.63 -1.80 -14.01
CA PHE A 25 4.14 -2.81 -14.96
C PHE A 25 3.51 -4.03 -14.26
N LYS A 26 4.18 -4.57 -13.23
CA LYS A 26 3.65 -5.68 -12.42
C LYS A 26 2.34 -5.34 -11.71
N ASN A 27 2.13 -4.08 -11.31
CA ASN A 27 0.89 -3.63 -10.69
C ASN A 27 -0.22 -3.49 -11.75
N MET A 28 0.11 -2.94 -12.91
CA MET A 28 -0.78 -2.84 -14.07
C MET A 28 -1.28 -4.22 -14.50
N CYS A 29 -0.39 -5.20 -14.70
CA CYS A 29 -0.76 -6.57 -15.07
C CYS A 29 -1.67 -7.24 -14.04
N LYS A 30 -1.51 -6.92 -12.75
CA LYS A 30 -2.37 -7.45 -11.68
C LYS A 30 -3.75 -6.80 -11.66
N LEU A 31 -3.83 -5.50 -11.93
CA LEU A 31 -5.08 -4.76 -11.89
C LEU A 31 -5.94 -4.97 -13.14
N ARG A 32 -5.31 -5.13 -14.31
CA ARG A 32 -6.01 -5.28 -15.60
C ARG A 32 -7.13 -6.34 -15.60
N PRO A 33 -6.90 -7.62 -15.20
CA PRO A 33 -7.97 -8.62 -15.20
C PRO A 33 -9.07 -8.31 -14.17
N LEU A 34 -8.72 -7.68 -13.04
CA LEU A 34 -9.70 -7.32 -12.01
C LEU A 34 -10.59 -6.16 -12.45
N LEU A 35 -10.03 -5.16 -13.14
CA LEU A 35 -10.77 -4.03 -13.71
C LEU A 35 -11.64 -4.45 -14.90
N ALA A 36 -11.17 -5.37 -15.74
CA ALA A 36 -11.97 -5.91 -16.84
C ALA A 36 -13.22 -6.63 -16.33
N LYS A 37 -13.06 -7.52 -15.35
CA LYS A 37 -14.20 -8.21 -14.71
C LYS A 37 -15.15 -7.22 -14.03
N TRP A 38 -14.60 -6.22 -13.35
CA TRP A 38 -15.38 -5.16 -12.72
C TRP A 38 -16.23 -4.35 -13.72
N LEU A 39 -15.69 -4.07 -14.91
CA LEU A 39 -16.44 -3.42 -15.98
C LEU A 39 -17.57 -4.33 -16.50
N GLU A 40 -17.27 -5.59 -16.80
CA GLU A 40 -18.24 -6.58 -17.30
C GLU A 40 -19.42 -6.80 -16.33
N ASP A 41 -19.12 -6.91 -15.03
CA ASP A 41 -20.12 -7.02 -13.97
C ASP A 41 -20.97 -5.73 -13.84
N SER A 42 -20.42 -4.56 -14.20
CA SER A 42 -21.11 -3.26 -14.12
C SER A 42 -22.07 -3.07 -15.29
N GLU A 43 -21.67 -3.48 -16.48
CA GLU A 43 -22.49 -3.38 -17.69
C GLU A 43 -23.65 -4.39 -17.65
N SER A 44 -23.43 -5.59 -17.09
CA SER A 44 -24.46 -6.64 -16.96
C SER A 44 -25.54 -6.32 -15.90
N GLN A 45 -25.26 -5.44 -14.93
CA GLN A 45 -26.21 -5.04 -13.88
C GLN A 45 -27.19 -3.94 -14.30
N THR A 46 -27.09 -3.43 -15.53
CA THR A 46 -27.97 -2.36 -16.03
C THR A 46 -29.41 -2.82 -16.35
N GLY A 47 -29.75 -4.10 -16.14
CA GLY A 47 -31.06 -4.67 -16.51
C GLY A 47 -31.85 -5.47 -15.46
N THR A 48 -31.32 -5.77 -14.26
CA THR A 48 -32.12 -6.48 -13.23
C THR A 48 -31.55 -6.27 -11.83
N THR A 49 -32.26 -5.48 -11.03
CA THR A 49 -32.02 -5.32 -9.60
C THR A 49 -32.33 -6.65 -8.90
N ASN A 50 -31.34 -7.38 -8.37
CA ASN A 50 -31.48 -8.29 -7.20
C ASN A 50 -30.27 -9.23 -6.93
N SER A 51 -29.16 -9.18 -7.68
CA SER A 51 -28.01 -10.09 -7.44
C SER A 51 -26.80 -9.42 -6.77
N MET A 52 -27.03 -8.46 -5.87
CA MET A 52 -25.95 -7.67 -5.24
C MET A 52 -25.35 -8.31 -3.98
N GLU A 53 -26.08 -9.20 -3.30
CA GLU A 53 -25.67 -9.70 -1.97
C GLU A 53 -24.60 -10.80 -2.01
N LYS A 54 -24.39 -11.51 -3.12
CA LYS A 54 -23.53 -12.72 -3.14
C LYS A 54 -22.02 -12.45 -3.27
N ILE A 55 -21.60 -11.28 -3.76
CA ILE A 55 -20.17 -11.01 -4.05
C ILE A 55 -19.44 -10.41 -2.85
N ALA A 56 -20.16 -9.83 -1.87
CA ALA A 56 -19.58 -9.17 -0.70
C ALA A 56 -18.98 -10.13 0.35
N ALA A 57 -19.20 -11.45 0.21
CA ALA A 57 -18.90 -12.43 1.27
C ALA A 57 -17.49 -13.07 1.21
N SER A 58 -16.72 -12.91 0.13
CA SER A 58 -15.46 -13.68 -0.06
C SER A 58 -14.15 -12.86 -0.01
N GLY A 59 -14.24 -11.55 0.17
CA GLY A 59 -13.06 -10.68 0.22
C GLY A 59 -12.61 -10.40 1.65
N ARG A 60 -11.33 -10.67 1.99
CA ARG A 60 -10.70 -10.10 3.20
C ARG A 60 -10.89 -8.58 3.17
N LYS A 61 -11.78 -8.06 4.02
CA LYS A 61 -12.06 -6.62 4.12
C LYS A 61 -10.74 -5.91 4.38
N ARG A 62 -10.29 -5.11 3.41
CA ARG A 62 -9.08 -4.30 3.53
C ARG A 62 -9.27 -3.36 4.73
N LYS A 63 -8.34 -3.42 5.70
CA LYS A 63 -8.38 -2.55 6.89
C LYS A 63 -8.35 -1.08 6.44
N LYS A 64 -9.25 -0.25 7.00
CA LYS A 64 -9.27 1.19 6.73
C LYS A 64 -7.92 1.78 7.12
N ARG A 65 -7.45 2.77 6.36
CA ARG A 65 -6.18 3.45 6.63
C ARG A 65 -6.32 4.27 7.91
N THR A 66 -5.44 4.04 8.89
CA THR A 66 -5.31 4.91 10.07
C THR A 66 -4.67 6.23 9.66
N SER A 67 -5.32 7.36 9.95
CA SER A 67 -4.68 8.68 9.90
C SER A 67 -3.88 8.87 11.17
N ILE A 68 -2.60 9.24 11.05
CA ILE A 68 -1.73 9.49 12.20
C ILE A 68 -1.66 11.01 12.37
N GLU A 69 -2.08 11.50 13.53
CA GLU A 69 -2.01 12.92 13.85
C GLU A 69 -0.58 13.46 13.85
N VAL A 70 -0.44 14.77 13.67
CA VAL A 70 0.88 15.43 13.58
C VAL A 70 1.69 15.26 14.87
N SER A 71 1.04 15.39 16.03
CA SER A 71 1.63 15.17 17.36
C SER A 71 2.19 13.75 17.52
N ILE A 72 1.38 12.75 17.16
CA ILE A 72 1.76 11.34 17.21
C ILE A 72 2.90 11.03 16.23
N LYS A 73 2.87 11.63 15.03
CA LYS A 73 3.96 11.52 14.06
C LYS A 73 5.27 12.09 14.61
N GLN A 74 5.25 13.23 15.29
CA GLN A 74 6.44 13.82 15.91
C GLN A 74 7.01 12.91 17.00
N ALA A 75 6.16 12.32 17.85
CA ALA A 75 6.59 11.38 18.88
C ALA A 75 7.24 10.11 18.28
N LEU A 76 6.65 9.57 17.20
CA LEU A 76 7.23 8.45 16.46
C LEU A 76 8.58 8.80 15.83
N GLU A 77 8.73 10.01 15.28
CA GLU A 77 10.02 10.49 14.73
C GLU A 77 11.10 10.65 15.79
N LEU A 78 10.75 11.13 16.99
CA LEU A 78 11.66 11.23 18.14
C LEU A 78 12.12 9.85 18.63
N GLN A 79 11.23 8.86 18.65
CA GLN A 79 11.62 7.49 19.01
C GLN A 79 12.47 6.84 17.92
N PHE A 80 12.17 7.13 16.65
CA PHE A 80 12.95 6.61 15.51
C PHE A 80 14.41 7.07 15.53
N SER A 81 14.68 8.34 15.88
CA SER A 81 16.05 8.85 15.96
C SER A 81 16.88 8.19 17.06
N ARG A 82 16.23 7.76 18.15
CA ARG A 82 16.86 7.03 19.27
C ARG A 82 17.07 5.56 18.95
N ASN A 83 16.03 4.90 18.41
CA ASN A 83 16.08 3.49 18.06
C ASN A 83 15.29 3.23 16.75
N PRO A 84 15.96 3.15 15.59
CA PRO A 84 15.30 2.93 14.30
C PRO A 84 14.84 1.48 14.07
N LYS A 85 15.24 0.55 14.95
CA LYS A 85 14.85 -0.88 14.93
C LYS A 85 14.37 -1.32 16.32
N PRO A 86 13.24 -0.77 16.81
CA PRO A 86 12.70 -1.13 18.10
C PRO A 86 12.33 -2.61 18.17
N ALA A 87 12.53 -3.24 19.33
CA ALA A 87 12.13 -4.61 19.55
C ALA A 87 10.60 -4.73 19.65
N ALA A 88 10.08 -5.95 19.57
CA ALA A 88 8.62 -6.16 19.62
C ALA A 88 7.98 -5.65 20.92
N GLN A 89 8.72 -5.64 22.02
CA GLN A 89 8.31 -5.11 23.32
C GLN A 89 8.25 -3.57 23.30
N ASP A 90 9.29 -2.90 22.78
CA ASP A 90 9.32 -1.44 22.65
C ASP A 90 8.19 -0.93 21.74
N ILE A 91 7.90 -1.66 20.65
CA ILE A 91 6.77 -1.35 19.77
C ILE A 91 5.44 -1.44 20.51
N ALA A 92 5.27 -2.44 21.39
CA ALA A 92 4.04 -2.58 22.18
C ALA A 92 3.91 -1.44 23.19
N GLN A 93 4.96 -1.13 23.94
CA GLN A 93 4.97 -0.03 24.91
C GLN A 93 4.67 1.32 24.23
N LEU A 94 5.27 1.58 23.07
CA LEU A 94 5.04 2.81 22.32
C LEU A 94 3.62 2.88 21.76
N ALA A 95 3.04 1.74 21.35
CA ALA A 95 1.66 1.66 20.90
C ALA A 95 0.68 1.99 22.04
N ASP A 96 0.93 1.47 23.24
CA ASP A 96 0.11 1.77 24.42
C ASP A 96 0.23 3.24 24.83
N GLN A 97 1.44 3.81 24.83
CA GLN A 97 1.67 5.22 25.14
C GLN A 97 0.99 6.17 24.15
N LEU A 98 1.00 5.83 22.85
CA LEU A 98 0.42 6.64 21.79
C LEU A 98 -1.04 6.29 21.49
N GLN A 99 -1.63 5.34 22.22
CA GLN A 99 -2.99 4.83 22.00
C GLN A 99 -3.24 4.40 20.55
N LEU A 100 -2.27 3.69 19.96
CA LEU A 100 -2.32 3.16 18.59
C LEU A 100 -2.32 1.62 18.58
N GLU A 101 -2.85 1.01 17.51
CA GLU A 101 -2.67 -0.43 17.30
C GLU A 101 -1.18 -0.75 17.09
N LYS A 102 -0.67 -1.80 17.76
CA LYS A 102 0.72 -2.29 17.63
C LYS A 102 1.17 -2.43 16.17
N GLU A 103 0.27 -2.88 15.30
CA GLU A 103 0.52 -3.05 13.87
C GLU A 103 0.74 -1.71 13.16
N VAL A 104 0.05 -0.65 13.54
CA VAL A 104 0.24 0.71 12.98
C VAL A 104 1.63 1.22 13.29
N VAL A 105 2.08 1.10 14.55
CA VAL A 105 3.43 1.50 14.97
C VAL A 105 4.48 0.68 14.23
N ARG A 106 4.33 -0.65 14.20
CA ARG A 106 5.26 -1.55 13.49
C ARG A 106 5.38 -1.19 12.00
N VAL A 107 4.26 -1.02 11.31
CA VAL A 107 4.22 -0.65 9.89
C VAL A 107 4.80 0.74 9.67
N TRP A 108 4.56 1.69 10.58
CA TRP A 108 5.15 3.02 10.52
C TRP A 108 6.68 2.95 10.55
N PHE A 109 7.30 2.21 11.48
CA PHE A 109 8.76 2.05 11.54
C PHE A 109 9.32 1.40 10.27
N CYS A 110 8.63 0.40 9.72
CA CYS A 110 9.01 -0.20 8.44
C CYS A 110 8.98 0.82 7.28
N ASN A 111 7.89 1.57 7.15
CA ASN A 111 7.75 2.59 6.11
C ASN A 111 8.77 3.73 6.29
N ARG A 112 9.03 4.14 7.53
CA ARG A 112 9.97 5.22 7.85
C ARG A 112 11.40 4.84 7.49
N ARG A 113 11.82 3.61 7.77
CA ARG A 113 13.13 3.06 7.38
C ARG A 113 13.27 2.89 5.86
N GLN A 114 12.20 2.51 5.17
CA GLN A 114 12.19 2.47 3.71
C GLN A 114 12.32 3.87 3.10
N LYS A 115 11.68 4.88 3.70
CA LYS A 115 11.77 6.28 3.26
C LYS A 115 13.22 6.79 3.37
N GLU A 116 13.89 6.53 4.48
CA GLU A 116 15.30 6.92 4.68
C GLU A 116 16.22 6.36 3.58
N LYS A 117 16.09 5.05 3.29
CA LYS A 117 16.85 4.41 2.19
C LYS A 117 16.60 5.00 0.80
N ARG A 118 15.48 5.69 0.58
CA ARG A 118 15.16 6.34 -0.71
C ARG A 118 15.70 7.76 -0.80
N VAL A 119 15.92 8.42 0.35
CA VAL A 119 16.37 9.81 0.43
C VAL A 119 17.89 9.89 0.51
N THR A 120 18.55 8.88 1.08
CA THR A 120 20.01 8.77 1.06
C THR A 120 20.45 8.02 -0.21
N PRO A 121 20.96 8.69 -1.26
CA PRO A 121 21.60 7.98 -2.37
C PRO A 121 22.77 7.16 -1.82
N PRO A 122 23.06 5.98 -2.38
CA PRO A 122 24.25 5.23 -2.00
C PRO A 122 25.46 6.07 -2.43
N LEU A 123 26.09 6.74 -1.47
CA LEU A 123 27.46 7.20 -1.63
C LEU A 123 28.30 5.95 -1.90
N GLY A 124 28.82 5.90 -3.13
CA GLY A 124 29.49 4.74 -3.69
C GLY A 124 30.67 4.32 -2.84
N ASN A 125 30.72 3.03 -2.52
CA ASN A 125 31.94 2.33 -2.11
C ASN A 125 31.84 0.91 -2.68
N GLY A 126 32.74 0.56 -3.61
CA GLY A 126 32.98 -0.83 -3.99
C GLY A 126 32.88 -1.13 -5.48
N THR A 127 33.94 -0.74 -6.20
CA THR A 127 34.40 -1.29 -7.48
C THR A 127 34.31 -2.82 -7.56
N ALA A 128 33.73 -3.38 -8.63
CA ALA A 128 34.25 -4.58 -9.32
C ALA A 128 33.53 -4.80 -10.66
N SER A 129 34.29 -4.61 -11.73
CA SER A 129 34.24 -5.25 -13.05
C SER A 129 32.95 -5.23 -13.87
N ALA A 130 33.00 -4.36 -14.88
CA ALA A 130 32.53 -4.69 -16.22
C ALA A 130 33.05 -6.06 -16.67
N SER A 131 32.16 -6.90 -17.21
CA SER A 131 32.45 -7.79 -18.33
C SER A 131 31.13 -8.26 -18.95
N ASN A 132 30.92 -7.81 -20.19
CA ASN A 132 30.26 -8.48 -21.31
C ASN A 132 29.36 -9.68 -21.02
N ASN A 133 28.11 -9.65 -21.53
CA ASN A 133 27.88 -10.14 -22.89
C ASN A 133 26.50 -9.78 -23.46
N HIS A 134 26.54 -9.29 -24.70
CA HIS A 134 25.46 -9.34 -25.69
C HIS A 134 24.97 -10.80 -25.88
N HIS A 135 23.67 -10.99 -26.10
CA HIS A 135 23.18 -11.61 -27.36
C HIS A 135 21.66 -11.48 -27.55
N HIS A 136 21.35 -11.06 -28.77
CA HIS A 136 20.08 -11.11 -29.47
C HIS A 136 19.47 -12.53 -29.53
N HIS A 137 18.15 -12.65 -29.39
CA HIS A 137 17.17 -12.75 -30.50
C HIS A 137 15.75 -12.69 -29.93
#